data_AF-A0A1D6F9W2-F1
#
_entry.id   AF-A0A1D6F9W2-F1
#
_cell.length_a   1.000
_cell.length_b   1.000
_cell.length_c   1.000
_cell.angle_alpha   90.00
_cell.angle_beta   90.00
_cell.angle_gamma   90.00
#
_symmetry.space_group_name_H-M   'P 1'
#
loop_
_entity.id
_entity.type
_entity.pdbx_description
1 polymer ?
#
loop_
_entity_poly.entity_id
_entity_poly.type
_entity_poly.pdbx_seq_one_letter_code
_entity_poly.pdbx_strand_id
1 'polypeptide(L)'
;MALARPSSALLSCSSSACLRRLNPLLLSAAACRRPAWAPRRVARRFSAAIASETDVFNSPEVAKSFDFTNEEKIYKWWESQGFFKPNFDRGGDPFVIPMPPPNVTGSLHMGHAMFVTLEDIMVRYFRMKGRPALWIPGTDHAGIATQLVVEKMLAAEGVKRTDMTREEFTKKVWEWKEKYGGTITNQIKRLGASCDWSRERFTLDEQLSRAVAEAFVRLHDKGLIYQGSYLVNWSPNLQTAVSDLEVEYSEEPGNLYFIKYRVAGGTRDDFMTIATTRPETIFGDVAIAVNPEDKRYAQYVGKLAIVPLTCGRHVPIIADRYVDPEFGTGVLKISPGHDHNDYHIARKLGLPILNVMNKDGTLNDVAGIYSGMDRFEAREKLWSDLVETNLAVKKEPYTLRVPRSQRGGEV
;
A
#
# COMPACT_ATOMS: atom_id res chain seq x y z
N MET A 1 -17.78 16.94 -53.72
CA MET A 1 -16.62 17.83 -53.49
C MET A 1 -15.61 17.03 -52.68
N ALA A 2 -14.70 16.25 -53.28
CA ALA A 2 -13.49 16.63 -54.05
C ALA A 2 -12.65 17.65 -53.24
N LEU A 3 -11.41 17.38 -52.83
CA LEU A 3 -10.23 16.78 -53.50
C LEU A 3 -9.36 16.05 -52.44
N ALA A 4 -8.90 14.79 -52.63
CA ALA A 4 -7.82 14.28 -53.50
C ALA A 4 -6.40 14.78 -53.07
N ARG A 5 -5.56 14.05 -52.30
CA ARG A 5 -4.68 12.85 -52.56
C ARG A 5 -3.32 13.18 -53.26
N PRO A 6 -2.29 12.28 -53.24
CA PRO A 6 -0.97 12.50 -52.61
C PRO A 6 0.23 12.27 -53.58
N SER A 7 1.48 12.21 -53.09
CA SER A 7 2.68 11.66 -53.78
C SER A 7 3.78 11.38 -52.71
N SER A 8 4.40 10.22 -52.46
CA SER A 8 5.01 9.10 -53.23
C SER A 8 6.50 9.30 -53.60
N ALA A 9 7.39 8.46 -53.01
CA ALA A 9 8.62 7.84 -53.55
C ALA A 9 9.45 7.31 -52.34
N LEU A 10 9.71 6.01 -52.08
CA LEU A 10 10.40 4.92 -52.82
C LEU A 10 11.84 5.21 -53.26
N LEU A 11 12.78 4.44 -52.68
CA LEU A 11 14.10 3.92 -53.16
C LEU A 11 14.81 3.37 -51.89
N SER A 12 14.98 2.08 -51.58
CA SER A 12 15.51 0.87 -52.22
C SER A 12 17.02 0.86 -52.52
N CYS A 13 17.66 -0.24 -52.10
CA CYS A 13 18.99 -0.78 -52.43
C CYS A 13 20.22 -0.16 -51.72
N SER A 14 21.27 -0.89 -51.34
CA SER A 14 21.59 -2.33 -51.22
C SER A 14 23.10 -2.41 -50.87
N SER A 15 23.52 -3.52 -50.22
CA SER A 15 24.91 -4.06 -50.21
C SER A 15 25.99 -3.23 -49.48
N SER A 16 27.03 -3.77 -48.84
CA SER A 16 27.66 -5.08 -48.90
C SER A 16 28.62 -5.25 -47.70
N ALA A 17 28.82 -6.51 -47.33
CA ALA A 17 29.82 -7.06 -46.43
C ALA A 17 31.24 -6.49 -46.56
N CYS A 18 31.97 -6.43 -45.44
CA CYS A 18 33.31 -7.00 -45.37
C CYS A 18 33.78 -7.26 -43.93
N LEU A 19 33.90 -8.55 -43.61
CA LEU A 19 34.77 -9.08 -42.56
C LEU A 19 36.23 -8.79 -42.90
N ARG A 20 37.06 -8.45 -41.91
CA ARG A 20 38.48 -8.86 -41.88
C ARG A 20 39.03 -8.84 -40.44
N ARG A 21 39.37 -10.04 -39.98
CA ARG A 21 40.28 -10.35 -38.86
C ARG A 21 41.74 -10.11 -39.27
N LEU A 22 42.63 -10.19 -38.27
CA LEU A 22 44.12 -10.37 -38.27
C LEU A 22 44.90 -9.09 -37.98
N ASN A 23 45.94 -9.04 -37.16
CA ASN A 23 46.61 -9.93 -36.20
C ASN A 23 47.59 -9.02 -35.41
N PRO A 24 48.09 -9.39 -34.22
CA PRO A 24 49.01 -8.59 -33.41
C PRO A 24 50.47 -8.86 -33.80
N LEU A 25 51.38 -8.06 -33.22
CA LEU A 25 52.85 -8.09 -33.27
C LEU A 25 53.49 -7.25 -34.38
N LEU A 26 54.02 -6.09 -33.99
CA LEU A 26 55.29 -5.59 -34.52
C LEU A 26 56.03 -4.84 -33.41
N LEU A 27 57.23 -5.34 -33.13
CA LEU A 27 58.25 -4.79 -32.25
C LEU A 27 58.74 -3.43 -32.77
N SER A 28 59.09 -2.54 -31.84
CA SER A 28 60.27 -1.67 -32.03
C SER A 28 60.93 -1.43 -30.69
N ALA A 29 62.17 -1.90 -30.60
CA ALA A 29 63.09 -1.65 -29.51
C ALA A 29 63.72 -0.26 -29.70
N ALA A 30 63.61 0.60 -28.69
CA ALA A 30 64.51 1.74 -28.52
C ALA A 30 65.03 1.70 -27.09
N ALA A 31 66.31 1.30 -26.98
CA ALA A 31 67.07 1.32 -25.75
C ALA A 31 67.26 2.77 -25.28
N CYS A 32 66.95 3.06 -24.01
CA CYS A 32 67.54 4.20 -23.34
C CYS A 32 67.89 3.83 -21.89
N ARG A 33 69.08 4.29 -21.51
CA ARG A 33 69.93 3.85 -20.40
C ARG A 33 69.27 4.05 -19.03
N ARG A 34 69.37 3.03 -18.17
CA ARG A 34 69.09 3.13 -16.74
C ARG A 34 70.21 3.92 -16.03
N PRO A 35 69.90 4.87 -15.14
CA PRO A 35 70.73 5.09 -13.97
C PRO A 35 70.30 4.12 -12.86
N ALA A 36 71.26 3.44 -12.24
CA ALA A 36 71.03 2.68 -11.03
C ALA A 36 70.71 3.66 -9.88
N TRP A 37 69.44 3.72 -9.47
CA TRP A 37 69.05 4.45 -8.28
C TRP A 37 68.89 3.46 -7.12
N ALA A 38 69.87 3.46 -6.23
CA ALA A 38 69.82 2.74 -4.96
C ALA A 38 68.72 3.34 -4.06
N PRO A 39 67.89 2.54 -3.38
CA PRO A 39 66.97 3.09 -2.41
C PRO A 39 67.77 3.59 -1.20
N ARG A 40 67.90 4.91 -1.07
CA ARG A 40 68.27 5.53 0.21
C ARG A 40 67.16 5.19 1.21
N ARG A 41 67.42 4.23 2.11
CA ARG A 41 66.64 4.08 3.34
C ARG A 41 66.78 5.38 4.13
N VAL A 42 65.78 6.26 4.02
CA VAL A 42 65.58 7.30 5.01
C VAL A 42 65.07 6.58 6.26
N ALA A 43 65.98 6.32 7.19
CA ALA A 43 65.61 5.89 8.53
C ALA A 43 64.85 7.05 9.18
N ARG A 44 63.52 6.98 9.17
CA ARG A 44 62.70 7.75 10.12
C ARG A 44 63.05 7.23 11.51
N ARG A 45 63.91 7.97 12.22
CA ARG A 45 64.07 7.84 13.67
C ARG A 45 62.73 8.25 14.29
N PHE A 46 61.92 7.26 14.67
CA PHE A 46 60.98 7.45 15.75
C PHE A 46 61.80 7.36 17.04
N SER A 47 62.03 8.51 17.67
CA SER A 47 62.41 8.55 19.07
C SER A 47 61.24 7.98 19.85
N ALA A 48 61.37 6.75 20.36
CA ALA A 48 60.46 6.23 21.36
C ALA A 48 60.67 7.09 22.62
N ALA A 49 59.75 8.02 22.86
CA ALA A 49 59.56 8.56 24.18
C ALA A 49 59.19 7.38 25.08
N ILE A 50 59.92 7.23 26.20
CA ILE A 50 59.59 6.29 27.25
C ILE A 50 58.24 6.76 27.82
N ALA A 51 57.16 6.13 27.36
CA ALA A 51 55.84 6.28 27.91
C ALA A 51 55.65 5.21 28.97
N SER A 52 55.23 5.67 30.14
CA SER A 52 54.87 4.91 31.33
C SER A 52 53.94 3.74 31.04
N GLU A 53 54.10 2.68 31.84
CA GLU A 53 53.17 1.57 32.07
C GLU A 53 51.71 1.90 31.70
N THR A 54 51.31 1.53 30.48
CA THR A 54 49.91 1.54 30.06
C THR A 54 49.68 0.39 29.07
N ASP A 55 48.79 -0.51 29.48
CA ASP A 55 48.13 -1.59 28.74
C ASP A 55 48.54 -1.81 27.28
N VAL A 56 49.61 -2.59 27.10
CA VAL A 56 49.88 -3.29 25.84
C VAL A 56 48.91 -4.47 25.78
N PHE A 57 47.99 -4.46 24.81
CA PHE A 57 47.11 -5.60 24.53
C PHE A 57 47.95 -6.80 24.09
N ASN A 58 48.36 -7.63 25.05
CA ASN A 58 48.82 -8.98 24.78
C ASN A 58 47.59 -9.81 24.39
N SER A 59 47.66 -10.52 23.26
CA SER A 59 46.62 -11.48 22.88
C SER A 59 46.36 -12.38 24.09
N PRO A 60 45.16 -12.38 24.69
CA PRO A 60 44.86 -13.30 25.77
C PRO A 60 45.08 -14.73 25.26
N GLU A 61 45.50 -15.63 26.15
CA GLU A 61 45.32 -17.06 25.90
C GLU A 61 43.89 -17.26 25.40
N VAL A 62 43.73 -17.83 24.20
CA VAL A 62 42.43 -17.96 23.56
C VAL A 62 41.54 -18.77 24.50
N ALA A 63 40.50 -18.14 25.03
CA ALA A 63 39.56 -18.80 25.94
C ALA A 63 39.00 -20.07 25.28
N LYS A 64 38.87 -21.16 26.05
CA LYS A 64 38.40 -22.46 25.53
C LYS A 64 36.97 -22.39 24.97
N SER A 65 36.17 -21.43 25.40
CA SER A 65 34.82 -21.18 24.91
C SER A 65 34.64 -19.70 24.58
N PHE A 66 33.91 -19.43 23.50
CA PHE A 66 33.55 -18.06 23.13
C PHE A 66 32.48 -17.51 24.08
N ASP A 67 32.76 -16.35 24.69
CA ASP A 67 31.81 -15.62 25.52
C ASP A 67 31.10 -14.56 24.67
N PHE A 68 29.84 -14.85 24.33
CA PHE A 68 28.96 -13.99 23.52
C PHE A 68 28.67 -12.62 24.15
N THR A 69 28.92 -12.43 25.45
CA THR A 69 28.72 -11.11 26.09
C THR A 69 29.72 -10.07 25.59
N ASN A 70 30.82 -10.48 24.96
CA ASN A 70 31.82 -9.58 24.40
C ASN A 70 31.38 -8.89 23.09
N GLU A 71 30.32 -9.35 22.43
CA GLU A 71 29.82 -8.77 21.18
C GLU A 71 29.48 -7.27 21.31
N GLU A 72 28.90 -6.86 22.44
CA GLU A 72 28.50 -5.47 22.66
C GLU A 72 29.72 -4.53 22.69
N LYS A 73 30.81 -4.96 23.32
CA LYS A 73 32.07 -4.19 23.38
C LYS A 73 32.68 -4.04 21.99
N ILE A 74 32.69 -5.12 21.19
CA ILE A 74 33.20 -5.12 19.82
C ILE A 74 32.38 -4.17 18.94
N TYR A 75 31.04 -4.23 19.06
CA TYR A 75 30.16 -3.39 18.27
C TYR A 75 30.34 -1.90 18.59
N LYS A 76 30.38 -1.54 19.89
CA LYS A 76 30.64 -0.16 20.33
C LYS A 76 31.98 0.35 19.81
N TRP A 77 33.01 -0.50 19.78
CA TRP A 77 34.28 -0.15 19.18
C TRP A 77 34.14 0.15 17.68
N TRP A 78 33.53 -0.75 16.88
CA TRP A 78 33.30 -0.50 15.44
C TRP A 78 32.55 0.79 15.15
N GLU A 79 31.49 1.05 15.92
CA GLU A 79 30.69 2.28 15.81
C GLU A 79 31.53 3.51 16.12
N SER A 80 32.29 3.50 17.23
CA SER A 80 33.16 4.62 17.64
C SER A 80 34.26 4.95 16.61
N GLN A 81 34.74 3.95 15.87
CA GLN A 81 35.75 4.12 14.83
C GLN A 81 35.14 4.57 13.49
N GLY A 82 33.81 4.60 13.36
CA GLY A 82 33.13 5.00 12.14
C GLY A 82 33.28 3.99 10.99
N PHE A 83 33.57 2.72 11.28
CA PHE A 83 33.81 1.69 10.25
C PHE A 83 32.60 1.39 9.34
N PHE A 84 31.41 1.83 9.73
CA PHE A 84 30.19 1.62 8.95
C PHE A 84 30.00 2.67 7.84
N LYS A 85 30.74 3.78 7.90
CA LYS A 85 30.67 4.84 6.90
C LYS A 85 31.31 4.39 5.57
N PRO A 86 30.80 4.85 4.42
CA PRO A 86 31.43 4.55 3.13
C PRO A 86 32.82 5.18 3.08
N ASN A 87 33.81 4.38 2.66
CA ASN A 87 35.17 4.84 2.40
C ASN A 87 35.38 4.98 0.89
N PHE A 88 35.84 6.16 0.45
CA PHE A 88 36.09 6.49 -0.95
C PHE A 88 37.58 6.45 -1.35
N ASP A 89 38.49 6.20 -0.42
CA ASP A 89 39.95 6.22 -0.61
C ASP A 89 40.43 5.24 -1.70
N ARG A 90 39.72 4.10 -1.84
CA ARG A 90 40.05 3.05 -2.81
C ARG A 90 39.39 3.25 -4.17
N GLY A 91 38.57 4.29 -4.35
CA GLY A 91 37.73 4.48 -5.53
C GLY A 91 36.71 3.35 -5.72
N GLY A 92 36.13 3.29 -6.92
CA GLY A 92 35.15 2.25 -7.30
C GLY A 92 33.69 2.68 -7.13
N ASP A 93 32.80 1.94 -7.80
CA ASP A 93 31.38 2.26 -7.83
C ASP A 93 30.73 2.03 -6.47
N PRO A 94 29.98 3.01 -5.92
CA PRO A 94 29.28 2.84 -4.65
C PRO A 94 28.31 1.65 -4.67
N PHE A 95 28.17 1.00 -3.52
CA PHE A 95 27.14 0.01 -3.27
C PHE A 95 26.20 0.54 -2.20
N VAL A 96 24.93 0.76 -2.53
CA VAL A 96 23.98 1.43 -1.62
C VAL A 96 22.77 0.53 -1.40
N ILE A 97 22.41 0.33 -0.13
CA ILE A 97 21.15 -0.30 0.27
C ILE A 97 20.39 0.67 1.18
N PRO A 98 19.16 1.07 0.85
CA PRO A 98 18.24 1.62 1.84
C PRO A 98 17.66 0.47 2.66
N MET A 99 17.81 0.52 3.98
CA MET A 99 17.13 -0.44 4.86
C MET A 99 15.62 -0.25 4.74
N PRO A 100 14.82 -1.31 4.51
CA PRO A 100 13.37 -1.25 4.65
C PRO A 100 13.04 -0.80 6.07
N PRO A 101 12.51 0.41 6.25
CA PRO A 101 12.40 1.01 7.57
C PRO A 101 11.35 0.23 8.40
N PRO A 102 11.72 -0.41 9.53
CA PRO A 102 10.72 -1.06 10.39
C PRO A 102 9.73 -0.04 10.95
N ASN A 103 8.48 -0.49 11.08
CA ASN A 103 7.39 0.29 11.63
C ASN A 103 7.58 0.53 13.14
N VAL A 104 7.30 1.73 13.64
CA VAL A 104 7.39 2.07 15.08
C VAL A 104 6.20 1.51 15.89
N THR A 105 5.83 0.25 15.67
CA THR A 105 4.65 -0.40 16.26
C THR A 105 4.97 -1.33 17.43
N GLY A 106 6.22 -1.32 17.94
CA GLY A 106 6.65 -2.18 19.03
C GLY A 106 8.09 -2.67 18.85
N SER A 107 8.29 -3.98 19.08
CA SER A 107 9.59 -4.65 19.00
C SER A 107 9.74 -5.45 17.71
N LEU A 108 10.99 -5.65 17.28
CA LEU A 108 11.32 -6.50 16.13
C LEU A 108 11.08 -7.99 16.42
N HIS A 109 10.67 -8.72 15.38
CA HIS A 109 10.50 -10.18 15.35
C HIS A 109 11.53 -10.86 14.40
N MET A 110 11.56 -12.20 14.37
CA MET A 110 12.53 -12.99 13.58
C MET A 110 12.58 -12.66 12.09
N GLY A 111 11.46 -12.29 11.47
CA GLY A 111 11.45 -11.77 10.10
C GLY A 111 12.39 -10.57 9.89
N HIS A 112 12.44 -9.60 10.81
CA HIS A 112 13.35 -8.48 10.74
C HIS A 112 14.81 -8.92 10.87
N ALA A 113 15.10 -9.87 11.78
CA ALA A 113 16.44 -10.42 11.94
C ALA A 113 16.96 -11.06 10.65
N MET A 114 16.08 -11.76 9.91
CA MET A 114 16.41 -12.33 8.60
C MET A 114 16.80 -11.24 7.57
N PHE A 115 15.97 -10.21 7.41
CA PHE A 115 16.24 -9.12 6.45
C PHE A 115 17.52 -8.34 6.82
N VAL A 116 17.68 -7.97 8.08
CA VAL A 116 18.87 -7.28 8.59
C VAL A 116 20.13 -8.10 8.33
N THR A 117 20.08 -9.43 8.55
CA THR A 117 21.23 -10.32 8.32
C THR A 117 21.62 -10.37 6.84
N LEU A 118 20.65 -10.50 5.94
CA LEU A 118 20.91 -10.57 4.50
C LEU A 118 21.52 -9.28 3.96
N GLU A 119 20.96 -8.13 4.33
CA GLU A 119 21.48 -6.82 3.94
C GLU A 119 22.90 -6.59 4.49
N ASP A 120 23.15 -6.95 5.76
CA ASP A 120 24.46 -6.79 6.38
C ASP A 120 25.53 -7.64 5.70
N ILE A 121 25.20 -8.89 5.31
CA ILE A 121 26.12 -9.75 4.54
C ILE A 121 26.51 -9.08 3.22
N MET A 122 25.53 -8.53 2.48
CA MET A 122 25.79 -7.86 1.21
C MET A 122 26.68 -6.62 1.40
N VAL A 123 26.36 -5.80 2.40
CA VAL A 123 27.10 -4.57 2.70
C VAL A 123 28.53 -4.88 3.11
N ARG A 124 28.74 -5.84 4.01
CA ARG A 124 30.08 -6.30 4.42
C ARG A 124 30.87 -6.86 3.25
N TYR A 125 30.26 -7.70 2.42
CA TYR A 125 30.90 -8.28 1.24
C TYR A 125 31.43 -7.19 0.31
N PHE A 126 30.60 -6.22 -0.07
CA PHE A 126 31.02 -5.14 -0.97
C PHE A 126 32.00 -4.16 -0.33
N ARG A 127 31.87 -3.88 0.97
CA ARG A 127 32.86 -3.09 1.74
C ARG A 127 34.22 -3.79 1.73
N MET A 128 34.26 -5.11 1.93
CA MET A 128 35.49 -5.92 1.88
C MET A 128 36.09 -6.02 0.48
N LYS A 129 35.28 -5.95 -0.58
CA LYS A 129 35.74 -5.80 -1.97
C LYS A 129 36.34 -4.42 -2.28
N GLY A 130 36.33 -3.50 -1.31
CA GLY A 130 36.88 -2.15 -1.45
C GLY A 130 35.93 -1.15 -2.08
N ARG A 131 34.64 -1.49 -2.26
CA ARG A 131 33.64 -0.53 -2.75
C ARG A 131 33.18 0.39 -1.62
N PRO A 132 32.84 1.66 -1.91
CA PRO A 132 32.15 2.53 -0.96
C PRO A 132 30.74 1.98 -0.67
N ALA A 133 30.60 1.17 0.38
CA ALA A 133 29.34 0.55 0.77
C ALA A 133 28.59 1.42 1.79
N LEU A 134 27.36 1.81 1.45
CA LEU A 134 26.46 2.59 2.29
C LEU A 134 25.17 1.81 2.54
N TRP A 135 24.88 1.53 3.80
CA TRP A 135 23.60 1.00 4.24
C TRP A 135 22.91 2.04 5.11
N ILE A 136 21.78 2.56 4.62
CA ILE A 136 21.08 3.69 5.22
C ILE A 136 20.01 3.15 6.18
N PRO A 137 20.15 3.34 7.50
CA PRO A 137 19.14 2.92 8.45
C PRO A 137 17.99 3.93 8.52
N GLY A 138 16.81 3.46 8.94
CA GLY A 138 15.69 4.33 9.25
C GLY A 138 14.50 3.60 9.84
N THR A 139 13.48 4.35 10.24
CA THR A 139 12.24 3.82 10.83
C THR A 139 11.01 4.48 10.18
N ASP A 140 9.91 3.72 10.11
CA ASP A 140 8.66 4.17 9.50
C ASP A 140 7.60 4.49 10.55
N HIS A 141 7.02 5.68 10.46
CA HIS A 141 5.89 6.13 11.26
C HIS A 141 4.65 5.26 11.08
N ALA A 142 4.54 4.53 9.96
CA ALA A 142 3.51 3.52 9.69
C ALA A 142 2.05 4.01 9.81
N GLY A 143 1.83 5.33 9.79
CA GLY A 143 0.52 5.99 9.84
C GLY A 143 -0.49 5.32 10.77
N ILE A 144 -1.49 4.67 10.17
CA ILE A 144 -2.60 4.02 10.86
C ILE A 144 -2.16 2.90 11.80
N ALA A 145 -1.04 2.22 11.52
CA ALA A 145 -0.50 1.17 12.38
C ALA A 145 -0.13 1.72 13.75
N THR A 146 0.62 2.82 13.75
CA THR A 146 1.07 3.47 14.98
C THR A 146 -0.12 4.08 15.71
N GLN A 147 -1.05 4.71 14.98
CA GLN A 147 -2.28 5.23 15.57
C GLN A 147 -3.04 4.12 16.33
N LEU A 148 -3.28 2.97 15.70
CA LEU A 148 -3.98 1.86 16.32
C LEU A 148 -3.29 1.30 17.56
N VAL A 149 -1.96 1.18 17.54
CA VAL A 149 -1.21 0.68 18.69
C VAL A 149 -1.26 1.69 19.85
N VAL A 150 -1.15 2.98 19.56
CA VAL A 150 -1.28 4.05 20.57
C VAL A 150 -2.71 4.10 21.10
N GLU A 151 -3.73 3.96 20.26
CA GLU A 151 -5.13 3.88 20.70
C GLU A 151 -5.39 2.67 21.61
N LYS A 152 -4.83 1.49 21.28
CA LYS A 152 -4.93 0.30 22.14
C LYS A 152 -4.24 0.50 23.50
N MET A 153 -3.09 1.18 23.52
CA MET A 153 -2.39 1.53 24.76
C MET A 153 -3.24 2.47 25.61
N LEU A 154 -3.76 3.56 25.01
CA LEU A 154 -4.63 4.52 25.71
C LEU A 154 -5.90 3.85 26.24
N ALA A 155 -6.51 2.95 25.47
CA ALA A 155 -7.68 2.19 25.88
C ALA A 155 -7.39 1.29 27.10
N ALA A 156 -6.19 0.69 27.18
CA ALA A 156 -5.75 -0.07 28.35
C ALA A 156 -5.54 0.80 29.60
N GLU A 157 -5.28 2.09 29.41
CA GLU A 157 -5.23 3.12 30.46
C GLU A 157 -6.61 3.76 30.74
N GLY A 158 -7.67 3.31 30.06
CA GLY A 158 -9.03 3.81 30.22
C GLY A 158 -9.33 5.13 29.49
N VAL A 159 -8.45 5.57 28.58
CA VAL A 159 -8.57 6.83 27.83
C VAL A 159 -8.98 6.56 26.39
N LYS A 160 -9.99 7.27 25.87
CA LYS A 160 -10.37 7.18 24.45
C LYS A 160 -9.71 8.29 23.63
N ARG A 161 -9.39 8.00 22.37
CA ARG A 161 -8.87 9.01 21.42
C ARG A 161 -9.85 10.18 21.22
N THR A 162 -11.15 9.91 21.26
CA THR A 162 -12.20 10.92 21.09
C THR A 162 -12.22 11.95 22.21
N ASP A 163 -11.62 11.63 23.35
CA ASP A 163 -11.65 12.47 24.54
C ASP A 163 -10.48 13.47 24.56
N MET A 164 -9.66 13.48 23.50
CA MET A 164 -8.47 14.34 23.36
C MET A 164 -8.45 15.08 22.04
N THR A 165 -7.77 16.23 22.06
CA THR A 165 -7.52 17.03 20.85
C THR A 165 -6.51 16.34 19.94
N ARG A 166 -6.46 16.79 18.67
CA ARG A 166 -5.49 16.29 17.70
C ARG A 166 -4.06 16.52 18.18
N GLU A 167 -3.79 17.67 18.77
CA GLU A 167 -2.48 18.09 19.26
C GLU A 167 -2.03 17.18 20.42
N GLU A 168 -2.92 16.90 21.38
CA GLU A 168 -2.64 15.99 22.50
C GLU A 168 -2.38 14.57 22.03
N PHE A 169 -3.22 14.04 21.12
CA PHE A 169 -3.02 12.72 20.55
C PHE A 169 -1.70 12.63 19.78
N THR A 170 -1.39 13.65 18.98
CA THR A 170 -0.13 13.71 18.21
C THR A 170 1.08 13.68 19.15
N LYS A 171 1.02 14.39 20.28
CA LYS A 171 2.07 14.34 21.31
C LYS A 171 2.25 12.93 21.87
N LYS A 172 1.16 12.20 22.15
CA LYS A 172 1.21 10.80 22.60
C LYS A 172 1.85 9.87 21.56
N VAL A 173 1.59 10.09 20.28
CA VAL A 173 2.24 9.34 19.18
C VAL A 173 3.75 9.60 19.14
N TRP A 174 4.20 10.85 19.35
CA TRP A 174 5.62 11.16 19.44
C TRP A 174 6.29 10.56 20.69
N GLU A 175 5.63 10.60 21.85
CA GLU A 175 6.10 9.93 23.08
C GLU A 175 6.28 8.42 22.85
N TRP A 176 5.34 7.79 22.15
CA TRP A 176 5.45 6.38 21.73
C TRP A 176 6.64 6.16 20.81
N LYS A 177 6.82 7.01 19.79
CA LYS A 177 7.93 6.90 18.84
C LYS A 177 9.29 6.97 19.55
N GLU A 178 9.47 7.87 20.51
CA GLU A 178 10.74 7.99 21.24
C GLU A 178 11.04 6.72 22.06
N LYS A 179 10.03 6.16 22.73
CA LYS A 179 10.18 4.93 23.53
C LYS A 179 10.50 3.70 22.69
N TYR A 180 9.76 3.49 21.59
CA TYR A 180 9.87 2.26 20.79
C TYR A 180 10.87 2.38 19.65
N GLY A 181 11.06 3.57 19.08
CA GLY A 181 12.10 3.83 18.08
C GLY A 181 13.49 3.51 18.60
N GLY A 182 13.81 3.95 19.82
CA GLY A 182 15.09 3.60 20.48
C GLY A 182 15.25 2.09 20.70
N THR A 183 14.15 1.37 20.98
CA THR A 183 14.15 -0.09 21.16
C THR A 183 14.51 -0.80 19.86
N ILE A 184 13.88 -0.41 18.75
CA ILE A 184 14.13 -0.97 17.40
C ILE A 184 15.59 -0.76 17.00
N THR A 185 16.11 0.46 17.14
CA THR A 185 17.51 0.79 16.82
C THR A 185 18.47 -0.06 17.65
N ASN A 186 18.21 -0.22 18.95
CA ASN A 186 19.02 -1.06 19.82
C ASN A 186 18.98 -2.55 19.44
N GLN A 187 17.82 -3.07 19.04
CA GLN A 187 17.70 -4.46 18.57
C GLN A 187 18.53 -4.68 17.28
N ILE A 188 18.48 -3.76 16.33
CA ILE A 188 19.27 -3.84 15.09
C ILE A 188 20.78 -3.74 15.38
N LYS A 189 21.19 -2.83 16.28
CA LYS A 189 22.57 -2.76 16.78
C LYS A 189 23.01 -4.05 17.44
N ARG A 190 22.14 -4.66 18.25
CA ARG A 190 22.44 -5.92 18.97
C ARG A 190 22.63 -7.11 18.02
N LEU A 191 21.94 -7.10 16.87
CA LEU A 191 22.15 -8.06 15.77
C LEU A 191 23.49 -7.86 15.04
N GLY A 192 24.23 -6.78 15.33
CA GLY A 192 25.53 -6.50 14.73
C GLY A 192 25.46 -5.76 13.39
N ALA A 193 24.33 -5.15 13.04
CA ALA A 193 24.14 -4.46 11.76
C ALA A 193 25.22 -3.38 11.52
N SER A 194 25.89 -3.42 10.36
CA SER A 194 26.97 -2.48 10.00
C SER A 194 26.49 -1.29 9.15
N CYS A 195 25.30 -0.76 9.46
CA CYS A 195 24.72 0.42 8.79
C CYS A 195 25.28 1.75 9.33
N ASP A 196 25.15 2.80 8.52
CA ASP A 196 25.64 4.13 8.88
C ASP A 196 24.61 4.86 9.77
N TRP A 197 24.67 4.64 11.08
CA TRP A 197 23.79 5.29 12.07
C TRP A 197 23.85 6.81 12.03
N SER A 198 24.93 7.43 11.51
CA SER A 198 24.99 8.88 11.36
C SER A 198 24.00 9.43 10.32
N ARG A 199 23.41 8.54 9.52
CA ARG A 199 22.41 8.82 8.49
C ARG A 199 21.05 8.19 8.80
N GLU A 200 20.81 7.82 10.05
CA GLU A 200 19.49 7.35 10.47
C GLU A 200 18.42 8.41 10.11
N ARG A 201 17.28 7.92 9.62
CA ARG A 201 16.15 8.75 9.24
C ARG A 201 14.85 8.20 9.78
N PHE A 202 13.93 9.08 10.10
CA PHE A 202 12.55 8.77 10.39
C PHE A 202 11.68 9.41 9.32
N THR A 203 10.66 8.69 8.86
CA THR A 203 9.80 9.11 7.73
C THR A 203 9.11 10.46 7.92
N LEU A 204 8.88 10.91 9.17
CA LEU A 204 8.35 12.25 9.48
C LEU A 204 9.43 13.30 9.80
N ASP A 205 10.71 13.00 9.58
CA ASP A 205 11.76 14.01 9.65
C ASP A 205 11.49 15.13 8.64
N GLU A 206 11.94 16.34 8.95
CA GLU A 206 11.72 17.53 8.11
C GLU A 206 12.18 17.31 6.66
N GLN A 207 13.35 16.71 6.48
CA GLN A 207 13.93 16.44 5.16
C GLN A 207 13.06 15.47 4.34
N LEU A 208 12.60 14.37 4.94
CA LEU A 208 11.80 13.37 4.25
C LEU A 208 10.37 13.86 4.01
N SER A 209 9.80 14.60 4.96
CA SER A 209 8.50 15.27 4.80
C SER A 209 8.52 16.25 3.63
N ARG A 210 9.61 17.03 3.48
CA ARG A 210 9.80 17.91 2.33
C ARG A 210 9.93 17.14 1.01
N ALA A 211 10.59 15.98 1.02
CA ALA A 211 10.69 15.13 -0.16
C ALA A 211 9.33 14.58 -0.61
N VAL A 212 8.45 14.22 0.33
CA VAL A 212 7.06 13.82 0.04
C VAL A 212 6.26 14.98 -0.54
N ALA A 213 6.38 16.18 0.04
CA ALA A 213 5.72 17.39 -0.48
C ALA A 213 6.18 17.72 -1.92
N GLU A 214 7.49 17.67 -2.18
CA GLU A 214 8.05 17.86 -3.53
C GLU A 214 7.53 16.80 -4.51
N ALA A 215 7.49 15.53 -4.10
CA ALA A 215 6.97 14.44 -4.94
C ALA A 215 5.49 14.66 -5.28
N PHE A 216 4.68 15.07 -4.29
CA PHE A 216 3.27 15.41 -4.49
C PHE A 216 3.12 16.55 -5.50
N VAL A 217 3.83 17.67 -5.31
CA VAL A 217 3.78 18.83 -6.21
C VAL A 217 4.19 18.43 -7.63
N ARG A 218 5.27 17.67 -7.81
CA ARG A 218 5.71 17.20 -9.14
C ARG A 218 4.71 16.28 -9.82
N LEU A 219 4.05 15.39 -9.08
CA LEU A 219 3.04 14.50 -9.62
C LEU A 219 1.75 15.27 -9.98
N HIS A 220 1.40 16.27 -9.19
CA HIS A 220 0.33 17.21 -9.49
C HIS A 220 0.61 18.03 -10.74
N ASP A 221 1.80 18.62 -10.88
CA ASP A 221 2.21 19.42 -12.05
C ASP A 221 2.23 18.58 -13.34
N LYS A 222 2.45 17.27 -13.23
CA LYS A 222 2.33 16.31 -14.34
C LYS A 222 0.90 15.90 -14.67
N GLY A 223 -0.11 16.39 -13.94
CA GLY A 223 -1.51 16.00 -14.09
C GLY A 223 -1.83 14.59 -13.61
N LEU A 224 -0.96 13.98 -12.80
CA LEU A 224 -1.14 12.61 -12.27
C LEU A 224 -1.88 12.58 -10.93
N ILE A 225 -2.00 13.72 -10.25
CA ILE A 225 -2.80 13.89 -9.03
C ILE A 225 -4.01 14.76 -9.36
N TYR A 226 -5.20 14.29 -8.97
CA TYR A 226 -6.45 15.02 -9.11
C TYR A 226 -7.29 14.86 -7.84
N GLN A 227 -8.20 15.80 -7.62
CA GLN A 227 -9.21 15.71 -6.57
C GLN A 227 -10.56 15.36 -7.20
N GLY A 228 -11.22 14.34 -6.67
CA GLY A 228 -12.54 13.94 -7.11
C GLY A 228 -13.18 12.97 -6.14
N SER A 229 -14.45 12.69 -6.35
CA SER A 229 -15.14 11.61 -5.65
C SER A 229 -14.82 10.29 -6.36
N TYR A 230 -14.32 9.33 -5.59
CA TYR A 230 -14.05 7.97 -6.03
C TYR A 230 -14.62 7.01 -5.00
N LEU A 231 -15.08 5.83 -5.42
CA LEU A 231 -15.52 4.81 -4.49
C LEU A 231 -14.30 4.23 -3.78
N VAL A 232 -14.26 4.34 -2.46
CA VAL A 232 -13.15 3.86 -1.64
C VAL A 232 -13.65 2.78 -0.69
N ASN A 233 -12.78 1.85 -0.32
CA ASN A 233 -13.03 1.03 0.85
C ASN A 233 -12.96 1.96 2.07
N TRP A 234 -14.03 1.99 2.86
CA TRP A 234 -14.14 2.84 4.03
C TRP A 234 -14.28 1.96 5.27
N SER A 235 -13.51 2.26 6.31
CA SER A 235 -13.65 1.61 7.61
C SER A 235 -14.53 2.46 8.53
N PRO A 236 -15.74 1.99 8.91
CA PRO A 236 -16.60 2.71 9.87
C PRO A 236 -15.97 2.90 11.25
N ASN A 237 -15.14 1.96 11.73
CA ASN A 237 -14.55 2.09 13.07
C ASN A 237 -13.41 3.11 13.08
N LEU A 238 -12.50 3.03 12.11
CA LEU A 238 -11.33 3.91 12.02
C LEU A 238 -11.63 5.28 11.41
N GLN A 239 -12.82 5.47 10.84
CA GLN A 239 -13.26 6.72 10.19
C GLN A 239 -12.28 7.20 9.10
N THR A 240 -11.80 6.27 8.28
CA THR A 240 -10.85 6.56 7.20
C THR A 240 -11.01 5.61 6.01
N ALA A 241 -10.53 6.05 4.85
CA ALA A 241 -10.36 5.19 3.69
C ALA A 241 -9.23 4.18 3.94
N VAL A 242 -9.38 2.99 3.37
CA VAL A 242 -8.48 1.84 3.46
C VAL A 242 -8.09 1.40 2.04
N SER A 243 -6.83 1.01 1.85
CA SER A 243 -6.35 0.55 0.53
C SER A 243 -6.92 -0.83 0.19
N ASP A 244 -7.04 -1.17 -1.10
CA ASP A 244 -7.41 -2.53 -1.54
C ASP A 244 -6.47 -3.61 -0.98
N LEU A 245 -5.19 -3.26 -0.78
CA LEU A 245 -4.18 -4.15 -0.19
C LEU A 245 -4.38 -4.39 1.32
N GLU A 246 -5.19 -3.56 1.97
CA GLU A 246 -5.49 -3.62 3.40
C GLU A 246 -6.89 -4.23 3.66
N VAL A 247 -7.54 -4.77 2.62
CA VAL A 247 -8.83 -5.48 2.71
C VAL A 247 -8.60 -6.98 2.55
N GLU A 248 -8.99 -7.74 3.56
CA GLU A 248 -8.98 -9.21 3.54
C GLU A 248 -10.38 -9.73 3.25
N TYR A 249 -10.48 -10.86 2.56
CA TYR A 249 -11.76 -11.46 2.20
C TYR A 249 -11.96 -12.80 2.90
N SER A 250 -13.12 -12.97 3.53
CA SER A 250 -13.58 -14.23 4.10
C SER A 250 -14.83 -14.74 3.37
N GLU A 251 -14.97 -16.06 3.29
CA GLU A 251 -16.23 -16.69 2.89
C GLU A 251 -17.09 -16.91 4.14
N GLU A 252 -18.28 -16.34 4.16
CA GLU A 252 -19.19 -16.38 5.30
C GLU A 252 -20.61 -16.78 4.86
N PRO A 253 -21.34 -17.55 5.67
CA PRO A 253 -22.73 -17.86 5.38
C PRO A 253 -23.60 -16.60 5.46
N GLY A 254 -24.39 -16.36 4.42
CA GLY A 254 -25.34 -15.25 4.37
C GLY A 254 -26.57 -15.63 3.57
N ASN A 255 -27.21 -14.62 2.98
CA ASN A 255 -28.46 -14.81 2.25
C ASN A 255 -28.48 -14.03 0.93
N LEU A 256 -29.14 -14.61 -0.07
CA LEU A 256 -29.52 -13.95 -1.30
C LEU A 256 -31.01 -13.60 -1.23
N TYR A 257 -31.31 -12.32 -1.36
CA TYR A 257 -32.66 -11.75 -1.24
C TYR A 257 -33.22 -11.48 -2.63
N PHE A 258 -34.46 -11.93 -2.86
CA PHE A 258 -35.17 -11.73 -4.12
C PHE A 258 -36.29 -10.71 -3.92
N ILE A 259 -36.20 -9.56 -4.59
CA ILE A 259 -37.05 -8.38 -4.35
C ILE A 259 -37.69 -7.92 -5.66
N LYS A 260 -39.00 -7.65 -5.63
CA LYS A 260 -39.77 -7.16 -6.77
C LYS A 260 -39.66 -5.64 -6.92
N TYR A 261 -39.36 -5.19 -8.12
CA TYR A 261 -39.40 -3.78 -8.57
C TYR A 261 -40.54 -3.65 -9.57
N ARG A 262 -41.47 -2.72 -9.33
CA ARG A 262 -42.59 -2.47 -10.26
C ARG A 262 -42.09 -1.77 -11.52
N VAL A 263 -42.57 -2.17 -12.68
CA VAL A 263 -42.32 -1.44 -13.93
C VAL A 263 -43.29 -0.27 -14.02
N ALA A 264 -42.77 0.94 -14.11
CA ALA A 264 -43.59 2.15 -14.19
C ALA A 264 -44.39 2.19 -15.51
N GLY A 265 -45.66 2.59 -15.43
CA GLY A 265 -46.57 2.61 -16.57
C GLY A 265 -47.00 1.23 -17.08
N GLY A 266 -46.55 0.14 -16.44
CA GLY A 266 -47.02 -1.23 -16.69
C GLY A 266 -48.32 -1.55 -15.96
N THR A 267 -48.75 -2.81 -16.06
CA THR A 267 -49.84 -3.32 -15.22
C THR A 267 -49.41 -3.37 -13.76
N ARG A 268 -50.36 -3.47 -12.82
CA ARG A 268 -50.04 -3.61 -11.38
C ARG A 268 -49.22 -4.87 -11.06
N ASP A 269 -49.21 -5.83 -11.97
CA ASP A 269 -48.53 -7.12 -11.84
C ASP A 269 -47.21 -7.19 -12.64
N ASP A 270 -46.81 -6.09 -13.29
CA ASP A 270 -45.55 -6.02 -14.03
C ASP A 270 -44.39 -5.74 -13.05
N PHE A 271 -43.66 -6.80 -12.70
CA PHE A 271 -42.50 -6.73 -11.81
C PHE A 271 -41.23 -7.30 -12.45
N MET A 272 -40.10 -6.73 -12.08
CA MET A 272 -38.79 -7.33 -12.23
C MET A 272 -38.29 -7.79 -10.87
N THR A 273 -37.86 -9.04 -10.76
CA THR A 273 -37.27 -9.56 -9.52
C THR A 273 -35.77 -9.40 -9.59
N ILE A 274 -35.17 -8.76 -8.60
CA ILE A 274 -33.72 -8.60 -8.45
C ILE A 274 -33.21 -9.57 -7.39
N ALA A 275 -32.04 -10.15 -7.60
CA ALA A 275 -31.30 -10.90 -6.59
C ALA A 275 -30.17 -10.02 -6.01
N THR A 276 -30.13 -9.85 -4.68
CA THR A 276 -29.09 -9.07 -4.00
C THR A 276 -28.73 -9.67 -2.65
N THR A 277 -27.46 -9.54 -2.24
CA THR A 277 -27.00 -9.90 -0.90
C THR A 277 -27.07 -8.73 0.10
N ARG A 278 -27.32 -7.51 -0.41
CA ARG A 278 -27.34 -6.25 0.36
C ARG A 278 -28.63 -5.47 0.07
N PRO A 279 -29.78 -5.90 0.60
CA PRO A 279 -31.05 -5.23 0.33
C PRO A 279 -31.09 -3.80 0.90
N GLU A 280 -30.36 -3.49 1.97
CA GLU A 280 -30.29 -2.13 2.53
C GLU A 280 -29.72 -1.08 1.55
N THR A 281 -29.05 -1.51 0.48
CA THR A 281 -28.49 -0.61 -0.54
C THR A 281 -29.49 -0.21 -1.64
N ILE A 282 -30.71 -0.76 -1.66
CA ILE A 282 -31.71 -0.45 -2.72
C ILE A 282 -32.07 1.05 -2.77
N PHE A 283 -31.98 1.76 -1.64
CA PHE A 283 -32.21 3.20 -1.59
C PHE A 283 -31.20 3.99 -2.43
N GLY A 284 -30.05 3.39 -2.72
CA GLY A 284 -28.96 3.95 -3.53
C GLY A 284 -29.03 3.54 -4.99
N ASP A 285 -30.04 2.76 -5.39
CA ASP A 285 -30.18 2.32 -6.77
C ASP A 285 -30.36 3.50 -7.70
N VAL A 286 -29.67 3.55 -8.82
CA VAL A 286 -29.85 4.61 -9.84
C VAL A 286 -30.26 4.04 -11.19
N ALA A 287 -30.20 2.71 -11.35
CA ALA A 287 -30.68 1.98 -12.50
C ALA A 287 -30.95 0.51 -12.13
N ILE A 288 -31.68 -0.18 -13.00
CA ILE A 288 -31.72 -1.64 -13.06
C ILE A 288 -31.05 -2.05 -14.37
N ALA A 289 -30.12 -3.00 -14.32
CA ALA A 289 -29.48 -3.55 -15.50
C ALA A 289 -29.98 -4.96 -15.81
N VAL A 290 -30.17 -5.22 -17.11
CA VAL A 290 -30.44 -6.56 -17.65
C VAL A 290 -29.52 -6.85 -18.81
N ASN A 291 -29.26 -8.12 -19.06
CA ASN A 291 -28.49 -8.50 -20.23
C ASN A 291 -29.32 -8.26 -21.52
N PRO A 292 -28.78 -7.60 -22.55
CA PRO A 292 -29.50 -7.39 -23.81
C PRO A 292 -29.90 -8.68 -24.54
N GLU A 293 -29.21 -9.80 -24.28
CA GLU A 293 -29.49 -11.10 -24.89
C GLU A 293 -30.54 -11.90 -24.09
N ASP A 294 -30.93 -11.43 -22.89
CA ASP A 294 -31.98 -12.03 -22.10
C ASP A 294 -33.38 -11.61 -22.60
N LYS A 295 -33.97 -12.48 -23.42
CA LYS A 295 -35.31 -12.28 -24.02
C LYS A 295 -36.42 -12.11 -22.99
N ARG A 296 -36.24 -12.57 -21.73
CA ARG A 296 -37.24 -12.41 -20.66
C ARG A 296 -37.46 -10.92 -20.33
N TYR A 297 -36.40 -10.13 -20.39
CA TYR A 297 -36.40 -8.73 -19.93
C TYR A 297 -36.12 -7.68 -21.01
N ALA A 298 -35.76 -8.07 -22.23
CA ALA A 298 -35.49 -7.15 -23.34
C ALA A 298 -36.60 -6.10 -23.57
N GLN A 299 -37.86 -6.48 -23.36
CA GLN A 299 -39.04 -5.60 -23.49
C GLN A 299 -39.15 -4.49 -22.43
N TYR A 300 -38.35 -4.56 -21.36
CA TYR A 300 -38.35 -3.57 -20.28
C TYR A 300 -37.22 -2.54 -20.41
N VAL A 301 -36.23 -2.79 -21.28
CA VAL A 301 -35.13 -1.85 -21.53
C VAL A 301 -35.69 -0.51 -22.03
N GLY A 302 -35.23 0.59 -21.44
CA GLY A 302 -35.70 1.95 -21.73
C GLY A 302 -36.96 2.36 -20.96
N LYS A 303 -37.64 1.42 -20.26
CA LYS A 303 -38.70 1.75 -19.30
C LYS A 303 -38.09 2.17 -17.97
N LEU A 304 -38.94 2.61 -17.05
CA LEU A 304 -38.56 2.94 -15.68
C LEU A 304 -39.05 1.85 -14.73
N ALA A 305 -38.29 1.60 -13.67
CA ALA A 305 -38.69 0.79 -12.54
C ALA A 305 -38.86 1.66 -11.29
N ILE A 306 -39.76 1.26 -10.42
CA ILE A 306 -40.03 1.92 -9.14
C ILE A 306 -39.26 1.20 -8.05
N VAL A 307 -38.38 1.92 -7.38
CA VAL A 307 -37.57 1.39 -6.29
C VAL A 307 -38.46 1.12 -5.07
N PRO A 308 -38.45 -0.10 -4.50
CA PRO A 308 -39.26 -0.45 -3.34
C PRO A 308 -39.05 0.49 -2.16
N LEU A 309 -40.13 0.80 -1.45
CA LEU A 309 -40.13 1.57 -0.19
C LEU A 309 -39.45 2.96 -0.25
N THR A 310 -39.40 3.57 -1.44
CA THR A 310 -38.83 4.92 -1.66
C THR A 310 -39.87 6.00 -1.98
N CYS A 311 -41.14 5.77 -1.64
CA CYS A 311 -42.25 6.67 -1.98
C CYS A 311 -42.37 6.96 -3.50
N GLY A 312 -42.04 5.97 -4.35
CA GLY A 312 -42.23 6.07 -5.80
C GLY A 312 -41.02 6.60 -6.59
N ARG A 313 -39.79 6.42 -6.09
CA ARG A 313 -38.59 6.82 -6.84
C ARG A 313 -38.43 5.96 -8.09
N HIS A 314 -38.25 6.61 -9.24
CA HIS A 314 -38.10 5.93 -10.53
C HIS A 314 -36.63 5.85 -10.93
N VAL A 315 -36.23 4.71 -11.49
CA VAL A 315 -34.89 4.49 -12.05
C VAL A 315 -35.00 3.85 -13.44
N PRO A 316 -34.11 4.20 -14.38
CA PRO A 316 -34.10 3.59 -15.72
C PRO A 316 -33.73 2.10 -15.68
N ILE A 317 -34.34 1.35 -16.58
CA ILE A 317 -33.96 -0.03 -16.89
C ILE A 317 -33.03 0.01 -18.10
N ILE A 318 -31.77 -0.37 -17.90
CA ILE A 318 -30.69 -0.30 -18.88
C ILE A 318 -30.29 -1.70 -19.35
N ALA A 319 -29.71 -1.78 -20.54
CA ALA A 319 -29.08 -3.00 -21.03
C ALA A 319 -27.57 -2.95 -20.78
N ASP A 320 -27.02 -3.96 -20.10
CA ASP A 320 -25.58 -4.10 -19.91
C ASP A 320 -25.18 -5.59 -20.00
N ARG A 321 -24.16 -5.89 -20.83
CA ARG A 321 -23.63 -7.25 -21.03
C ARG A 321 -22.88 -7.79 -19.81
N TYR A 322 -22.53 -6.93 -18.85
CA TYR A 322 -21.94 -7.33 -17.57
C TYR A 322 -22.91 -8.19 -16.74
N VAL A 323 -24.22 -8.00 -16.93
CA VAL A 323 -25.23 -8.77 -16.19
C VAL A 323 -25.23 -10.21 -16.68
N ASP A 324 -25.01 -11.15 -15.76
CA ASP A 324 -25.14 -12.58 -16.02
C ASP A 324 -26.64 -13.00 -16.03
N PRO A 325 -27.19 -13.49 -17.16
CA PRO A 325 -28.57 -13.95 -17.23
C PRO A 325 -28.88 -15.16 -16.32
N GLU A 326 -27.86 -15.96 -15.98
CA GLU A 326 -27.99 -17.19 -15.21
C GLU A 326 -27.91 -16.95 -13.70
N PHE A 327 -27.21 -15.88 -13.28
CA PHE A 327 -27.09 -15.52 -11.88
C PHE A 327 -28.38 -14.92 -11.31
N GLY A 328 -28.92 -15.55 -10.26
CA GLY A 328 -30.12 -15.10 -9.58
C GLY A 328 -31.34 -15.07 -10.50
N THR A 329 -31.69 -13.89 -11.00
CA THR A 329 -32.80 -13.67 -11.93
C THR A 329 -32.38 -13.12 -13.29
N GLY A 330 -31.10 -12.80 -13.50
CA GLY A 330 -30.65 -12.05 -14.68
C GLY A 330 -30.97 -10.55 -14.64
N VAL A 331 -31.40 -10.04 -13.48
CA VAL A 331 -31.68 -8.63 -13.23
C VAL A 331 -30.82 -8.13 -12.08
N LEU A 332 -30.02 -7.09 -12.35
CA LEU A 332 -29.08 -6.50 -11.40
C LEU A 332 -29.54 -5.09 -11.00
N LYS A 333 -29.60 -4.79 -9.70
CA LYS A 333 -29.70 -3.41 -9.22
C LYS A 333 -28.34 -2.72 -9.35
N ILE A 334 -28.33 -1.44 -9.75
CA ILE A 334 -27.11 -0.65 -9.86
C ILE A 334 -27.10 0.39 -8.74
N SER A 335 -26.26 0.19 -7.71
CA SER A 335 -26.10 1.09 -6.55
C SER A 335 -24.66 1.64 -6.45
N PRO A 336 -24.30 2.65 -7.26
CA PRO A 336 -22.90 3.06 -7.49
C PRO A 336 -22.16 3.57 -6.26
N GLY A 337 -22.88 3.99 -5.22
CA GLY A 337 -22.28 4.43 -3.97
C GLY A 337 -21.74 3.28 -3.10
N HIS A 338 -22.01 2.03 -3.46
CA HIS A 338 -21.80 0.87 -2.57
C HIS A 338 -21.19 -0.36 -3.26
N ASP A 339 -20.95 -0.33 -4.56
CA ASP A 339 -20.33 -1.44 -5.30
C ASP A 339 -19.41 -0.94 -6.41
N HIS A 340 -18.23 -1.56 -6.56
CA HIS A 340 -17.23 -1.15 -7.53
C HIS A 340 -17.69 -1.35 -8.98
N ASN A 341 -18.39 -2.45 -9.27
CA ASN A 341 -18.87 -2.71 -10.64
C ASN A 341 -20.00 -1.75 -11.00
N ASP A 342 -20.95 -1.54 -10.08
CA ASP A 342 -22.03 -0.56 -10.25
C ASP A 342 -21.47 0.85 -10.42
N TYR A 343 -20.42 1.20 -9.66
CA TYR A 343 -19.70 2.46 -9.79
C TYR A 343 -19.10 2.64 -11.19
N HIS A 344 -18.42 1.63 -11.73
CA HIS A 344 -17.84 1.69 -13.07
C HIS A 344 -18.93 1.80 -14.16
N ILE A 345 -20.03 1.05 -14.05
CA ILE A 345 -21.17 1.13 -14.97
C ILE A 345 -21.76 2.55 -14.94
N ALA A 346 -22.00 3.10 -13.74
CA ALA A 346 -22.54 4.44 -13.59
C ALA A 346 -21.61 5.52 -14.15
N ARG A 347 -20.30 5.43 -13.89
CA ARG A 347 -19.31 6.35 -14.47
C ARG A 347 -19.28 6.29 -15.99
N LYS A 348 -19.37 5.09 -16.58
CA LYS A 348 -19.38 4.90 -18.04
C LYS A 348 -20.63 5.49 -18.69
N LEU A 349 -21.78 5.37 -18.03
CA LEU A 349 -23.09 5.81 -18.54
C LEU A 349 -23.49 7.22 -18.08
N GLY A 350 -22.69 7.87 -17.22
CA GLY A 350 -23.02 9.18 -16.65
C GLY A 350 -24.18 9.15 -15.65
N LEU A 351 -24.43 8.01 -15.00
CA LEU A 351 -25.47 7.89 -13.97
C LEU A 351 -25.02 8.57 -12.67
N PRO A 352 -25.95 9.12 -11.88
CA PRO A 352 -25.62 9.73 -10.60
C PRO A 352 -25.05 8.70 -9.62
N ILE A 353 -24.22 9.15 -8.69
CA ILE A 353 -23.70 8.31 -7.61
C ILE A 353 -24.42 8.71 -6.33
N LEU A 354 -25.24 7.81 -5.81
CA LEU A 354 -26.06 8.06 -4.62
C LEU A 354 -25.53 7.23 -3.44
N ASN A 355 -25.02 7.93 -2.42
CA ASN A 355 -24.59 7.32 -1.17
C ASN A 355 -25.78 7.23 -0.19
N VAL A 356 -25.93 6.08 0.49
CA VAL A 356 -27.02 5.85 1.47
C VAL A 356 -26.51 5.63 2.89
N MET A 357 -25.19 5.67 3.10
CA MET A 357 -24.58 5.41 4.40
C MET A 357 -23.83 6.64 4.90
N ASN A 358 -23.92 6.87 6.19
CA ASN A 358 -23.04 7.75 6.93
C ASN A 358 -21.67 7.09 7.13
N LYS A 359 -20.69 7.87 7.57
CA LYS A 359 -19.33 7.39 7.81
C LYS A 359 -19.24 6.35 8.93
N ASP A 360 -20.18 6.30 9.84
CA ASP A 360 -20.26 5.31 10.93
C ASP A 360 -20.96 3.99 10.51
N GLY A 361 -21.39 3.89 9.26
CA GLY A 361 -22.09 2.71 8.74
C GLY A 361 -23.60 2.70 9.02
N THR A 362 -24.15 3.75 9.63
CA THR A 362 -25.61 3.94 9.71
C THR A 362 -26.18 4.42 8.37
N LEU A 363 -27.46 4.21 8.12
CA LEU A 363 -28.12 4.77 6.94
C LEU A 363 -28.37 6.28 7.10
N ASN A 364 -28.26 7.02 6.00
CA ASN A 364 -28.52 8.47 5.95
C ASN A 364 -29.96 8.78 5.45
N ASP A 365 -30.27 10.06 5.28
CA ASP A 365 -31.62 10.53 4.91
C ASP A 365 -32.14 10.02 3.57
N VAL A 366 -31.26 9.53 2.68
CA VAL A 366 -31.67 8.90 1.42
C VAL A 366 -32.49 7.63 1.67
N ALA A 367 -32.25 6.94 2.79
CA ALA A 367 -33.01 5.77 3.20
C ALA A 367 -34.37 6.09 3.84
N GLY A 368 -34.74 7.37 3.98
CA GLY A 368 -36.03 7.79 4.50
C GLY A 368 -36.28 7.28 5.93
N ILE A 369 -37.29 6.43 6.11
CA ILE A 369 -37.70 5.91 7.44
C ILE A 369 -36.63 5.04 8.13
N TYR A 370 -35.61 4.60 7.39
CA TYR A 370 -34.49 3.82 7.93
C TYR A 370 -33.27 4.70 8.30
N SER A 371 -33.35 6.02 8.10
CA SER A 371 -32.27 6.95 8.48
C SER A 371 -31.91 6.79 9.96
N GLY A 372 -30.61 6.72 10.25
CA GLY A 372 -30.04 6.54 11.59
C GLY A 372 -29.93 5.08 12.08
N MET A 373 -30.48 4.09 11.37
CA MET A 373 -30.32 2.68 11.72
C MET A 373 -28.96 2.13 11.30
N ASP A 374 -28.37 1.21 12.07
CA ASP A 374 -27.21 0.45 11.60
C ASP A 374 -27.57 -0.36 10.34
N ARG A 375 -26.63 -0.48 9.40
CA ARG A 375 -26.85 -1.17 8.11
C ARG A 375 -27.35 -2.60 8.24
N PHE A 376 -26.94 -3.35 9.26
CA PHE A 376 -27.37 -4.73 9.46
C PHE A 376 -28.76 -4.81 10.11
N GLU A 377 -29.07 -3.90 11.03
CA GLU A 377 -30.40 -3.77 11.60
C GLU A 377 -31.42 -3.31 10.55
N ALA A 378 -31.04 -2.31 9.74
CA ALA A 378 -31.83 -1.80 8.64
C ALA A 378 -32.11 -2.90 7.59
N ARG A 379 -31.15 -3.78 7.32
CA ARG A 379 -31.32 -4.94 6.42
C ARG A 379 -32.45 -5.85 6.88
N GLU A 380 -32.47 -6.23 8.15
CA GLU A 380 -33.50 -7.14 8.67
C GLU A 380 -34.87 -6.44 8.74
N LYS A 381 -34.91 -5.17 9.18
CA LYS A 381 -36.15 -4.40 9.18
C LYS A 381 -36.72 -4.22 7.78
N LEU A 382 -35.89 -3.82 6.82
CA LEU A 382 -36.26 -3.65 5.42
C LEU A 382 -36.84 -4.95 4.85
N TRP A 383 -36.21 -6.08 5.14
CA TRP A 383 -36.74 -7.36 4.69
C TRP A 383 -38.15 -7.63 5.24
N SER A 384 -38.39 -7.38 6.52
CA SER A 384 -39.72 -7.51 7.13
C SER A 384 -40.76 -6.63 6.42
N ASP A 385 -40.44 -5.36 6.18
CA ASP A 385 -41.36 -4.42 5.52
C ASP A 385 -41.62 -4.82 4.05
N LEU A 386 -40.63 -5.39 3.36
CA LEU A 386 -40.79 -5.95 2.01
C LEU A 386 -41.72 -7.18 1.99
N VAL A 387 -41.69 -8.01 3.03
CA VAL A 387 -42.61 -9.15 3.20
C VAL A 387 -44.03 -8.65 3.44
N GLU A 388 -44.22 -7.69 4.35
CA GLU A 388 -45.54 -7.09 4.64
C GLU A 388 -46.16 -6.42 3.42
N THR A 389 -45.33 -5.82 2.56
CA THR A 389 -45.77 -5.16 1.32
C THR A 389 -45.84 -6.10 0.10
N ASN A 390 -45.60 -7.41 0.27
CA ASN A 390 -45.60 -8.43 -0.79
C ASN A 390 -44.62 -8.14 -1.95
N LEU A 391 -43.53 -7.43 -1.64
CA LEU A 391 -42.42 -7.13 -2.56
C LEU A 391 -41.24 -8.10 -2.37
N ALA A 392 -41.16 -8.77 -1.22
CA ALA A 392 -40.26 -9.90 -1.02
C ALA A 392 -40.75 -11.15 -1.76
N VAL A 393 -39.87 -11.82 -2.49
CA VAL A 393 -40.17 -13.10 -3.17
C VAL A 393 -39.69 -14.27 -2.32
N LYS A 394 -38.39 -14.31 -2.01
CA LYS A 394 -37.75 -15.37 -1.22
C LYS A 394 -36.39 -14.90 -0.70
N LYS A 395 -35.91 -15.57 0.35
CA LYS A 395 -34.56 -15.43 0.93
C LYS A 395 -33.94 -16.82 0.93
N GLU A 396 -32.78 -16.99 0.31
CA GLU A 396 -32.10 -18.28 0.19
C GLU A 396 -30.69 -18.22 0.79
N PRO A 397 -30.21 -19.29 1.44
CA PRO A 397 -28.83 -19.35 1.91
C PRO A 397 -27.84 -19.16 0.76
N TYR A 398 -26.82 -18.34 0.99
CA TYR A 398 -25.80 -18.04 -0.02
C TYR A 398 -24.45 -17.74 0.65
N THR A 399 -23.36 -18.23 0.07
CA THR A 399 -22.00 -17.95 0.58
C THR A 399 -21.56 -16.56 0.12
N LEU A 400 -21.33 -15.67 1.07
CA LEU A 400 -20.88 -14.31 0.82
C LEU A 400 -19.35 -14.25 0.83
N ARG A 401 -18.79 -13.46 -0.08
CA ARG A 401 -17.40 -13.02 0.00
C ARG A 401 -17.37 -11.65 0.70
N VAL A 402 -17.02 -11.64 1.97
CA VAL A 402 -17.12 -10.46 2.84
C VAL A 402 -15.76 -9.75 2.90
N PRO A 403 -15.65 -8.46 2.51
CA PRO A 403 -14.45 -7.68 2.74
C PRO A 403 -14.35 -7.30 4.22
N ARG A 404 -13.14 -7.34 4.79
CA ARG A 404 -12.84 -6.88 6.15
C ARG A 404 -11.56 -6.07 6.16
N SER A 405 -11.57 -4.98 6.91
CA SER A 405 -10.37 -4.22 7.22
C SER A 405 -9.36 -5.11 7.95
N GLN A 406 -8.15 -5.26 7.40
CA GLN A 406 -7.08 -6.08 7.98
C GLN A 406 -6.77 -5.69 9.44
N ARG A 407 -6.93 -4.42 9.77
CA ARG A 407 -6.51 -3.86 11.06
C ARG A 407 -7.65 -3.72 12.06
N GLY A 408 -8.82 -3.27 11.60
CA GLY A 408 -9.98 -3.02 12.44
C GLY A 408 -10.99 -4.18 12.50
N GLY A 409 -10.98 -5.05 11.50
CA GLY A 409 -11.87 -6.22 11.41
C GLY A 409 -13.31 -5.91 10.97
N GLU A 410 -13.68 -4.64 10.87
CA GLU A 410 -14.98 -4.20 10.34
C GLU A 410 -15.21 -4.62 8.88
N VAL A 411 -16.50 -4.86 8.58
CA VAL A 411 -17.04 -5.11 7.23
C VAL A 411 -17.38 -3.80 6.54
#